data_AF-A0A225E0T2-F1
#
_entry.id   AF-A0A225E0T2-F1
#
_cell.length_a   1.000
_cell.length_b   1.000
_cell.length_c   1.000
_cell.angle_alpha   90.00
_cell.angle_beta   90.00
_cell.angle_gamma   90.00
#
_symmetry.space_group_name_H-M   'P 1'
#
loop_
_entity.id
_entity.type
_entity.pdbx_description
1 polymer ?
#
loop_
_entity_poly.entity_id
_entity_poly.type
_entity_poly.pdbx_seq_one_letter_code
_entity_poly.pdbx_strand_id
1 'polypeptide(L)'
;MTDREALYEAVLAAPDNDLPRLVLADWFEENGDALRGIYIRTQIEQSRVLHNNEWGDESVAIPEATEAVLEVPAESIWEWAGAYGLPAPKPTNLLVRNQVGDLDLVHDIDSDMTYGFRRGFIEEVRCRAIVWQEKGRAIACRIPIRRVQITDKRPHGRARDEWVWRVSADRSGDLASILPVKLFAALSGGAYLNPGHFSFDAVYLTRQAAIEALSTACLAYARGE
;
A
#
# COMPACT_ATOMS: atom_id res chain seq x y z
N MET A 1 18.92 -7.86 18.77
CA MET A 1 18.83 -7.91 17.30
C MET A 1 19.18 -9.32 16.87
N THR A 2 18.20 -10.08 16.42
CA THR A 2 18.37 -11.41 15.82
C THR A 2 18.73 -11.28 14.34
N ASP A 3 19.29 -12.32 13.73
CA ASP A 3 19.60 -12.32 12.29
C ASP A 3 18.35 -12.02 11.45
N ARG A 4 17.20 -12.61 11.83
CA ARG A 4 15.90 -12.33 11.22
C ARG A 4 15.53 -10.85 11.25
N GLU A 5 15.73 -10.19 12.40
CA GLU A 5 15.42 -8.75 12.55
C GLU A 5 16.31 -7.91 11.64
N ALA A 6 17.62 -8.21 11.58
CA ALA A 6 18.55 -7.49 10.71
C ALA A 6 18.20 -7.65 9.22
N LEU A 7 17.83 -8.87 8.80
CA LEU A 7 17.38 -9.16 7.43
C LEU A 7 16.05 -8.44 7.11
N TYR A 8 15.13 -8.38 8.06
CA TYR A 8 13.88 -7.64 7.88
C TYR A 8 14.09 -6.13 7.78
N GLU A 9 14.95 -5.55 8.62
CA GLU A 9 15.33 -4.14 8.54
C GLU A 9 15.97 -3.81 7.17
N ALA A 10 16.73 -4.73 6.57
CA ALA A 10 17.24 -4.56 5.21
C ALA A 10 16.12 -4.49 4.15
N VAL A 11 15.02 -5.22 4.34
CA VAL A 11 13.82 -5.12 3.49
C VAL A 11 13.12 -3.76 3.69
N LEU A 12 13.01 -3.27 4.93
CA LEU A 12 12.44 -1.96 5.22
C LEU A 12 13.27 -0.80 4.65
N ALA A 13 14.59 -0.91 4.70
CA ALA A 13 15.52 0.09 4.19
C ALA A 13 15.55 0.15 2.65
N ALA A 14 15.30 -0.97 1.96
CA ALA A 14 15.30 -1.07 0.51
C ALA A 14 14.01 -1.73 -0.03
N PRO A 15 12.83 -1.08 0.12
CA PRO A 15 11.55 -1.66 -0.26
C PRO A 15 11.37 -1.81 -1.78
N ASP A 16 12.28 -1.29 -2.60
CA ASP A 16 12.32 -1.53 -4.05
C ASP A 16 13.11 -2.77 -4.44
N ASN A 17 14.05 -3.20 -3.59
CA ASN A 17 15.04 -4.20 -3.95
C ASN A 17 14.58 -5.62 -3.58
N ASP A 18 14.53 -6.51 -4.55
CA ASP A 18 14.18 -7.92 -4.31
C ASP A 18 15.29 -8.67 -3.56
N LEU A 19 16.55 -8.21 -3.61
CA LEU A 19 17.69 -8.94 -3.02
C LEU A 19 17.55 -9.17 -1.51
N PRO A 20 17.29 -8.16 -0.65
CA PRO A 20 17.04 -8.39 0.77
C PRO A 20 15.86 -9.35 1.04
N ARG A 21 14.85 -9.34 0.17
CA ARG A 21 13.69 -10.23 0.29
C ARG A 21 14.06 -11.69 0.01
N LEU A 22 14.91 -11.92 -1.01
CA LEU A 22 15.41 -13.24 -1.36
C LEU A 22 16.34 -13.80 -0.27
N VAL A 23 17.23 -12.97 0.29
CA VAL A 23 18.08 -13.39 1.41
C VAL A 23 17.25 -13.73 2.64
N LEU A 24 16.20 -12.96 2.93
CA LEU A 24 15.26 -13.30 4.01
C LEU A 24 14.46 -14.57 3.71
N ALA A 25 14.13 -14.85 2.45
CA ALA A 25 13.50 -16.11 2.03
C ALA A 25 14.42 -17.32 2.26
N ASP A 26 15.71 -17.19 1.92
CA ASP A 26 16.72 -18.22 2.21
C ASP A 26 16.82 -18.48 3.72
N TRP A 27 16.85 -17.41 4.53
CA TRP A 27 16.88 -17.53 5.99
C TRP A 27 15.65 -18.28 6.53
N PHE A 28 14.44 -18.02 6.03
CA PHE A 28 13.23 -18.73 6.47
C PHE A 28 13.31 -20.23 6.16
N GLU A 29 13.82 -20.59 4.99
CA GLU A 29 14.01 -21.98 4.58
C GLU A 29 15.02 -22.72 5.48
N GLU A 30 16.15 -22.08 5.79
CA GLU A 30 17.19 -22.62 6.68
C GLU A 30 16.72 -22.73 8.15
N ASN A 31 15.73 -21.93 8.56
CA ASN A 31 15.24 -21.86 9.93
C ASN A 31 13.90 -22.59 10.14
N GLY A 32 13.50 -23.46 9.22
CA GLY A 32 12.35 -24.35 9.37
C GLY A 32 11.00 -23.78 8.94
N ASP A 33 10.98 -22.65 8.22
CA ASP A 33 9.79 -22.03 7.61
C ASP A 33 9.95 -21.93 6.09
N ALA A 34 10.17 -23.07 5.43
CA ALA A 34 10.38 -23.14 3.98
C ALA A 34 9.19 -22.57 3.18
N LEU A 35 7.96 -22.71 3.69
CA LEU A 35 6.76 -22.18 3.06
C LEU A 35 6.80 -20.65 2.96
N ARG A 36 7.32 -19.95 3.99
CA ARG A 36 7.51 -18.50 3.93
C ARG A 36 8.50 -18.09 2.84
N GLY A 37 9.61 -18.82 2.72
CA GLY A 37 10.61 -18.58 1.67
C GLY A 37 10.04 -18.76 0.26
N ILE A 38 9.33 -19.86 0.04
CA ILE A 38 8.62 -20.15 -1.22
C ILE A 38 7.63 -19.03 -1.54
N TYR A 39 6.80 -18.62 -0.58
CA TYR A 39 5.82 -17.56 -0.78
C TYR A 39 6.44 -16.24 -1.24
N ILE A 40 7.54 -15.81 -0.60
CA ILE A 40 8.25 -14.57 -0.98
C ILE A 40 8.76 -14.66 -2.42
N ARG A 41 9.42 -15.76 -2.80
CA ARG A 41 9.99 -15.96 -4.13
C ARG A 41 8.91 -15.96 -5.21
N THR A 42 7.82 -16.70 -5.02
CA THR A 42 6.71 -16.75 -5.98
C THR A 42 6.04 -15.39 -6.14
N GLN A 43 5.82 -14.65 -5.05
CA GLN A 43 5.25 -13.30 -5.12
C GLN A 43 6.17 -12.30 -5.84
N ILE A 44 7.50 -12.45 -5.74
CA ILE A 44 8.46 -11.66 -6.52
C ILE A 44 8.33 -11.98 -8.01
N GLU A 45 8.31 -13.26 -8.37
CA GLU A 45 8.15 -13.71 -9.76
C GLU A 45 6.82 -13.23 -10.37
N GLN A 46 5.72 -13.41 -9.65
CA GLN A 46 4.41 -12.89 -10.05
C GLN A 46 4.44 -11.37 -10.24
N SER A 47 5.04 -10.63 -9.30
CA SER A 47 5.13 -9.17 -9.38
C SER A 47 5.94 -8.69 -10.60
N ARG A 48 6.93 -9.45 -11.08
CA ARG A 48 7.70 -9.12 -12.29
C ARG A 48 6.89 -9.30 -13.55
N VAL A 49 6.09 -10.37 -13.61
CA VAL A 49 5.17 -10.61 -14.74
C VAL A 49 4.10 -9.53 -14.80
N LEU A 50 3.56 -9.17 -13.64
CA LEU A 50 2.48 -8.20 -13.54
C LEU A 50 2.93 -6.75 -13.61
N HIS A 51 4.21 -6.43 -13.32
CA HIS A 51 4.72 -5.07 -13.50
C HIS A 51 4.70 -4.60 -14.96
N ASN A 52 4.65 -5.53 -15.91
CA ASN A 52 4.47 -5.21 -17.33
C ASN A 52 3.02 -4.84 -17.69
N ASN A 53 2.07 -5.01 -16.77
CA ASN A 53 0.65 -4.83 -17.01
C ASN A 53 0.13 -3.81 -16.00
N GLU A 54 -0.53 -2.77 -16.50
CA GLU A 54 -0.99 -1.66 -15.66
C GLU A 54 -1.93 -2.15 -14.54
N TRP A 55 -1.83 -1.50 -13.39
CA TRP A 55 -2.63 -1.77 -12.19
C TRP A 55 -4.12 -1.74 -12.53
N GLY A 56 -4.76 -2.90 -12.73
CA GLY A 56 -6.21 -3.00 -12.99
C GLY A 56 -6.63 -3.74 -14.26
N ASP A 57 -5.73 -4.38 -15.00
CA ASP A 57 -6.17 -5.30 -16.06
C ASP A 57 -6.42 -6.72 -15.51
N GLU A 58 -7.68 -7.02 -15.22
CA GLU A 58 -8.17 -8.33 -14.76
C GLU A 58 -7.96 -9.45 -15.81
N SER A 59 -7.56 -9.12 -17.05
CA SER A 59 -7.46 -10.08 -18.17
C SER A 59 -6.10 -10.78 -18.30
N VAL A 60 -5.13 -10.47 -17.44
CA VAL A 60 -3.79 -11.07 -17.51
C VAL A 60 -3.82 -12.50 -16.98
N ALA A 61 -3.36 -13.45 -17.80
CA ALA A 61 -3.01 -14.80 -17.36
C ALA A 61 -1.90 -14.71 -16.30
N ILE A 62 -2.29 -14.74 -15.03
CA ILE A 62 -1.37 -14.88 -13.91
C ILE A 62 -0.66 -16.22 -14.11
N PRO A 63 0.69 -16.27 -14.10
CA PRO A 63 1.39 -17.55 -14.08
C PRO A 63 0.78 -18.39 -12.96
N GLU A 64 0.35 -19.62 -13.27
CA GLU A 64 -0.15 -20.54 -12.23
C GLU A 64 0.79 -20.44 -11.04
N ALA A 65 0.23 -20.09 -9.87
CA ALA A 65 0.99 -20.12 -8.64
C ALA A 65 1.67 -21.49 -8.61
N THR A 66 2.99 -21.52 -8.47
CA THR A 66 3.74 -22.77 -8.31
C THR A 66 2.99 -23.63 -7.31
N GLU A 67 2.81 -24.93 -7.58
CA GLU A 67 2.00 -25.86 -6.77
C GLU A 67 2.24 -25.69 -5.26
N ALA A 68 3.48 -25.41 -4.86
CA ALA A 68 3.91 -25.13 -3.49
C ALA A 68 3.32 -23.85 -2.83
N VAL A 69 2.87 -22.84 -3.57
CA VAL A 69 2.17 -21.67 -3.02
C VAL A 69 0.70 -21.96 -2.74
N LEU A 70 0.10 -22.92 -3.44
CA LEU A 70 -1.24 -23.40 -3.11
C LEU A 70 -1.26 -24.13 -1.77
N GLU A 71 -0.09 -24.61 -1.30
CA GLU A 71 0.09 -25.21 0.01
C GLU A 71 0.23 -24.18 1.15
N VAL A 72 0.45 -22.90 0.85
CA VAL A 72 0.56 -21.85 1.87
C VAL A 72 -0.85 -21.55 2.43
N PRO A 73 -1.12 -21.86 3.70
CA PRO A 73 -2.43 -21.59 4.28
C PRO A 73 -2.67 -20.08 4.42
N ALA A 74 -3.92 -19.65 4.26
CA ALA A 74 -4.31 -18.24 4.38
C ALA A 74 -3.99 -17.66 5.77
N GLU A 75 -4.07 -18.49 6.80
CA GLU A 75 -3.74 -18.17 8.19
C GLU A 75 -2.25 -17.85 8.39
N SER A 76 -1.33 -18.46 7.63
CA SER A 76 0.10 -18.22 7.75
C SER A 76 0.48 -16.79 7.38
N ILE A 77 -0.23 -16.18 6.42
CA ILE A 77 -0.05 -14.78 6.03
C ILE A 77 -0.25 -13.83 7.23
N TRP A 78 -1.19 -14.18 8.12
CA TRP A 78 -1.49 -13.39 9.31
C TRP A 78 -0.58 -13.68 10.48
N GLU A 79 -0.13 -14.91 10.64
CA GLU A 79 0.94 -15.23 11.59
C GLU A 79 2.21 -14.44 11.24
N TRP A 80 2.55 -14.34 9.95
CA TRP A 80 3.67 -13.55 9.48
C TRP A 80 3.45 -12.05 9.69
N ALA A 81 2.27 -11.51 9.37
CA ALA A 81 1.95 -10.10 9.63
C ALA A 81 1.99 -9.77 11.13
N GLY A 82 1.47 -10.68 11.97
CA GLY A 82 1.53 -10.58 13.42
C GLY A 82 2.96 -10.55 13.95
N ALA A 83 3.86 -11.36 13.36
CA ALA A 83 5.29 -11.35 13.69
C ALA A 83 5.97 -9.99 13.39
N TYR A 84 5.40 -9.19 12.49
CA TYR A 84 5.86 -7.82 12.19
C TYR A 84 5.13 -6.74 13.01
N GLY A 85 4.33 -7.13 14.01
CA GLY A 85 3.65 -6.21 14.91
C GLY A 85 2.38 -5.56 14.33
N LEU A 86 1.78 -6.20 13.32
CA LEU A 86 0.45 -5.85 12.82
C LEU A 86 -0.63 -6.65 13.56
N PRO A 87 -1.87 -6.14 13.66
CA PRO A 87 -2.95 -6.88 14.29
C PRO A 87 -3.21 -8.20 13.53
N ALA A 88 -3.20 -9.32 14.25
CA ALA A 88 -3.73 -10.57 13.73
C ALA A 88 -5.26 -10.43 13.63
N PRO A 89 -5.89 -10.72 12.49
CA PRO A 89 -7.34 -10.63 12.39
C PRO A 89 -7.99 -11.72 13.21
N LYS A 90 -9.25 -11.47 13.57
CA LYS A 90 -10.14 -12.57 13.95
C LYS A 90 -10.44 -13.37 12.69
N PRO A 91 -10.53 -14.70 12.75
CA PRO A 91 -10.84 -15.52 11.59
C PRO A 91 -12.25 -15.16 11.09
N THR A 92 -12.30 -14.29 10.09
CA THR A 92 -13.43 -14.15 9.17
C THR A 92 -13.10 -14.94 7.92
N ASN A 93 -14.13 -15.42 7.22
CA ASN A 93 -14.08 -16.26 6.01
C ASN A 93 -13.27 -15.61 4.86
N LEU A 94 -11.96 -15.46 5.05
CA LEU A 94 -11.01 -14.81 4.16
C LEU A 94 -10.62 -15.79 3.08
N LEU A 95 -11.17 -15.58 1.88
CA LEU A 95 -10.59 -16.10 0.65
C LEU A 95 -9.34 -15.27 0.36
N VAL A 96 -8.19 -15.66 0.93
CA VAL A 96 -6.90 -15.16 0.44
C VAL A 96 -6.62 -15.84 -0.89
N ARG A 97 -7.04 -15.19 -1.97
CA ARG A 97 -6.64 -15.61 -3.30
C ARG A 97 -5.34 -14.88 -3.62
N ASN A 98 -4.28 -15.67 -3.80
CA ASN A 98 -2.91 -15.24 -4.12
C ASN A 98 -2.81 -14.63 -5.54
N GLN A 99 -3.71 -13.73 -5.89
CA GLN A 99 -3.74 -13.01 -7.15
C GLN A 99 -3.55 -11.52 -6.88
N VAL A 100 -2.73 -10.88 -7.70
CA VAL A 100 -2.49 -9.43 -7.65
C VAL A 100 -3.74 -8.61 -7.98
N GLY A 101 -4.81 -9.27 -8.45
CA GLY A 101 -6.16 -8.68 -8.58
C GLY A 101 -7.01 -8.69 -7.30
N ASP A 102 -6.66 -9.48 -6.28
CA ASP A 102 -7.46 -9.63 -5.05
C ASP A 102 -7.08 -8.63 -3.93
N LEU A 103 -6.64 -7.43 -4.33
CA LEU A 103 -6.28 -6.33 -3.43
C LEU A 103 -7.45 -5.79 -2.59
N ASP A 104 -8.65 -6.38 -2.70
CA ASP A 104 -9.88 -5.76 -2.20
C ASP A 104 -10.51 -6.35 -0.94
N LEU A 105 -10.15 -7.53 -0.44
CA LEU A 105 -10.92 -8.11 0.68
C LEU A 105 -10.07 -8.82 1.73
N VAL A 106 -9.10 -8.07 2.27
CA VAL A 106 -8.45 -8.44 3.52
C VAL A 106 -8.76 -7.36 4.56
N HIS A 107 -9.91 -7.50 5.25
CA HIS A 107 -10.35 -6.55 6.27
C HIS A 107 -9.60 -6.77 7.58
N ASP A 108 -9.03 -5.69 8.12
CA ASP A 108 -8.69 -5.63 9.54
C ASP A 108 -9.99 -5.68 10.38
N ILE A 109 -9.87 -5.98 11.67
CA ILE A 109 -10.98 -5.94 12.64
C ILE A 109 -11.55 -4.51 12.74
N ASP A 110 -10.74 -3.48 12.41
CA ASP A 110 -11.24 -2.15 12.09
C ASP A 110 -11.74 -2.14 10.64
N SER A 111 -13.06 -2.04 10.44
CA SER A 111 -13.73 -1.98 9.13
C SER A 111 -13.26 -0.85 8.20
N ASP A 112 -12.30 -0.04 8.63
CA ASP A 112 -11.74 1.12 7.95
C ASP A 112 -10.37 0.88 7.31
N MET A 113 -9.76 -0.30 7.44
CA MET A 113 -8.42 -0.62 6.94
C MET A 113 -8.37 -1.96 6.21
N THR A 114 -7.75 -1.98 5.03
CA THR A 114 -7.41 -3.21 4.30
C THR A 114 -5.94 -3.21 3.88
N TYR A 115 -5.37 -4.41 3.70
CA TYR A 115 -3.95 -4.60 3.37
C TYR A 115 -3.81 -5.36 2.05
N GLY A 116 -2.86 -4.93 1.22
CA GLY A 116 -2.47 -5.61 -0.02
C GLY A 116 -1.07 -6.18 0.08
N PHE A 117 -0.94 -7.47 -0.22
CA PHE A 117 0.35 -8.17 -0.28
C PHE A 117 0.96 -8.08 -1.66
N ARG A 118 2.28 -7.85 -1.70
CA ARG A 118 3.09 -7.89 -2.90
C ARG A 118 4.51 -8.29 -2.56
N ARG A 119 5.16 -9.08 -3.43
CA ARG A 119 6.56 -9.54 -3.24
C ARG A 119 6.83 -10.16 -1.86
N GLY A 120 5.80 -10.80 -1.29
CA GLY A 120 5.87 -11.49 -0.01
C GLY A 120 5.51 -10.65 1.22
N PHE A 121 5.28 -9.35 1.08
CA PHE A 121 5.04 -8.43 2.22
C PHE A 121 3.81 -7.55 1.98
N ILE A 122 3.34 -6.88 3.03
CA ILE A 122 2.32 -5.84 2.89
C ILE A 122 2.98 -4.62 2.26
N GLU A 123 2.64 -4.34 1.01
CA GLU A 123 3.13 -3.18 0.26
C GLU A 123 2.02 -2.16 -0.01
N GLU A 124 0.75 -2.51 0.20
CA GLU A 124 -0.38 -1.60 0.06
C GLU A 124 -1.26 -1.56 1.31
N VAL A 125 -1.77 -0.38 1.60
CA VAL A 125 -2.79 -0.15 2.62
C VAL A 125 -3.92 0.67 2.01
N ARG A 126 -5.17 0.28 2.25
CA ARG A 126 -6.35 1.11 1.92
C ARG A 126 -7.08 1.48 3.19
N CYS A 127 -7.35 2.77 3.38
CA CYS A 127 -8.11 3.23 4.54
C CYS A 127 -8.65 4.65 4.36
N ARG A 128 -9.44 5.11 5.35
CA ARG A 128 -9.86 6.50 5.40
C ARG A 128 -8.70 7.43 5.75
N ALA A 129 -8.74 8.67 5.27
CA ALA A 129 -7.71 9.68 5.50
C ALA A 129 -7.44 9.96 6.99
N ILE A 130 -8.48 9.87 7.82
CA ILE A 130 -8.35 10.05 9.27
C ILE A 130 -7.56 8.91 9.92
N VAL A 131 -7.85 7.68 9.51
CA VAL A 131 -7.17 6.49 10.04
C VAL A 131 -5.70 6.49 9.62
N TRP A 132 -5.40 6.87 8.37
CA TRP A 132 -4.00 7.00 7.93
C TRP A 132 -3.23 8.06 8.73
N GLN A 133 -3.83 9.21 9.03
CA GLN A 133 -3.17 10.24 9.82
C GLN A 133 -2.81 9.79 11.24
N GLU A 134 -3.63 8.92 11.83
CA GLU A 134 -3.44 8.39 13.18
C GLU A 134 -2.44 7.22 13.20
N LYS A 135 -2.57 6.27 12.26
CA LYS A 135 -1.83 5.00 12.30
C LYS A 135 -0.68 4.91 11.30
N GLY A 136 -0.67 5.73 10.26
CA GLY A 136 0.21 5.58 9.09
C GLY A 136 1.69 5.56 9.43
N ARG A 137 2.13 6.39 10.39
CA ARG A 137 3.53 6.38 10.86
C ARG A 137 3.93 5.06 11.53
N ALA A 138 3.08 4.53 12.40
CA ALA A 138 3.35 3.26 13.08
C ALA A 138 3.38 2.09 12.09
N ILE A 139 2.55 2.15 11.05
CA ILE A 139 2.52 1.17 9.96
C ILE A 139 3.79 1.29 9.11
N ALA A 140 4.12 2.48 8.62
CA ALA A 140 5.24 2.70 7.70
C ALA A 140 6.61 2.34 8.30
N CYS A 141 6.76 2.36 9.62
CA CYS A 141 7.98 1.91 10.30
C CYS A 141 8.09 0.40 10.47
N ARG A 142 7.02 -0.37 10.21
CA ARG A 142 6.97 -1.82 10.49
C ARG A 142 6.86 -2.69 9.25
N ILE A 143 6.49 -2.12 8.11
CA ILE A 143 6.30 -2.86 6.87
C ILE A 143 6.91 -2.10 5.68
N PRO A 144 7.34 -2.81 4.61
CA PRO A 144 7.88 -2.19 3.41
C PRO A 144 6.76 -1.61 2.54
N ILE A 145 5.92 -0.73 3.11
CA ILE A 145 4.77 -0.14 2.44
C ILE A 145 5.20 0.78 1.29
N ARG A 146 4.48 0.67 0.18
CA ARG A 146 4.74 1.37 -1.09
C ARG A 146 3.54 2.09 -1.67
N ARG A 147 2.33 1.74 -1.23
CA ARG A 147 1.10 2.34 -1.72
C ARG A 147 0.13 2.56 -0.59
N VAL A 148 -0.46 3.75 -0.56
CA VAL A 148 -1.55 4.10 0.36
C VAL A 148 -2.72 4.59 -0.48
N GLN A 149 -3.84 3.88 -0.40
CA GLN A 149 -5.08 4.29 -1.05
C GLN A 149 -6.04 4.86 -0.01
N ILE A 150 -6.33 6.15 -0.14
CA ILE A 150 -7.32 6.81 0.69
C ILE A 150 -8.72 6.56 0.13
N THR A 151 -9.57 5.84 0.85
CA THR A 151 -10.85 5.30 0.35
C THR A 151 -11.99 6.32 0.37
N ASP A 152 -11.91 7.33 1.24
CA ASP A 152 -12.91 8.39 1.38
C ASP A 152 -12.58 9.66 0.59
N LYS A 153 -11.53 9.62 -0.25
CA LYS A 153 -11.04 10.76 -1.04
C LYS A 153 -10.89 10.41 -2.51
N ARG A 154 -11.18 11.38 -3.39
CA ARG A 154 -10.97 11.29 -4.84
C ARG A 154 -10.63 12.67 -5.41
N PRO A 155 -9.73 12.75 -6.39
CA PRO A 155 -9.42 14.03 -7.01
C PRO A 155 -10.65 14.54 -7.77
N HIS A 156 -10.82 15.86 -7.80
CA HIS A 156 -11.91 16.50 -8.53
C HIS A 156 -11.46 16.84 -9.96
N GLY A 157 -12.23 16.44 -10.96
CA GLY A 157 -11.98 16.82 -12.35
C GLY A 157 -12.42 18.25 -12.63
N ARG A 158 -11.59 19.03 -13.32
CA ARG A 158 -11.89 20.38 -13.81
C ARG A 158 -11.98 20.40 -15.33
N ALA A 159 -12.29 21.57 -15.89
CA ALA A 159 -12.15 21.80 -17.32
C ALA A 159 -10.70 21.56 -17.79
N ARG A 160 -10.52 21.21 -19.07
CA ARG A 160 -9.21 20.90 -19.69
C ARG A 160 -8.52 19.64 -19.15
N ASP A 161 -9.29 18.66 -18.69
CA ASP A 161 -8.81 17.36 -18.20
C ASP A 161 -7.84 17.44 -17.01
N GLU A 162 -7.88 18.55 -16.27
CA GLU A 162 -7.09 18.74 -15.05
C GLU A 162 -7.76 18.07 -13.85
N TRP A 163 -6.96 17.47 -12.98
CA TRP A 163 -7.40 16.80 -11.76
C TRP A 163 -6.79 17.49 -10.55
N VAL A 164 -7.61 17.75 -9.54
CA VAL A 164 -7.16 18.54 -8.38
C VAL A 164 -7.41 17.87 -7.05
N TRP A 165 -6.45 18.09 -6.16
CA TRP A 165 -6.64 18.02 -4.71
C TRP A 165 -6.74 19.44 -4.16
N ARG A 166 -7.46 19.59 -3.05
CA ARG A 166 -7.69 20.88 -2.42
C ARG A 166 -7.42 20.84 -0.93
N VAL A 167 -7.02 21.96 -0.37
CA VAL A 167 -7.22 22.28 1.05
C VAL A 167 -8.06 23.56 1.15
N SER A 168 -9.12 23.55 1.96
CA SER A 168 -10.00 24.71 2.15
C SER A 168 -10.35 24.92 3.61
N ALA A 169 -10.27 26.17 4.08
CA ALA A 169 -10.63 26.54 5.46
C ALA A 169 -12.15 26.48 5.70
N ASP A 170 -12.94 26.84 4.70
CA ASP A 170 -14.41 26.88 4.76
C ASP A 170 -15.08 25.56 4.33
N ARG A 171 -14.27 24.57 3.92
CA ARG A 171 -14.71 23.29 3.33
C ARG A 171 -15.68 23.44 2.14
N SER A 172 -15.63 24.56 1.41
CA SER A 172 -16.44 24.76 0.22
C SER A 172 -15.97 23.88 -0.95
N GLY A 173 -16.94 23.32 -1.69
CA GLY A 173 -16.71 22.43 -2.84
C GLY A 173 -16.87 20.94 -2.54
N ASP A 174 -16.31 20.10 -3.42
CA ASP A 174 -16.39 18.64 -3.30
C ASP A 174 -15.51 18.14 -2.14
N LEU A 175 -16.15 17.76 -1.03
CA LEU A 175 -15.50 17.26 0.20
C LEU A 175 -14.59 16.05 -0.04
N ALA A 176 -14.82 15.28 -1.10
CA ALA A 176 -13.99 14.13 -1.43
C ALA A 176 -12.61 14.55 -2.00
N SER A 177 -12.51 15.75 -2.56
CA SER A 177 -11.25 16.34 -3.05
C SER A 177 -10.51 17.18 -2.02
N ILE A 178 -11.15 17.48 -0.89
CA ILE A 178 -10.55 18.25 0.20
C ILE A 178 -9.73 17.31 1.09
N LEU A 179 -8.43 17.53 1.14
CA LEU A 179 -7.48 16.76 1.93
C LEU A 179 -7.22 17.41 3.30
N PRO A 180 -6.86 16.61 4.31
CA PRO A 180 -6.23 17.13 5.52
C PRO A 180 -4.98 17.94 5.18
N VAL A 181 -4.77 19.06 5.88
CA VAL A 181 -3.67 20.01 5.63
C VAL A 181 -2.31 19.31 5.57
N LYS A 182 -2.07 18.36 6.48
CA LYS A 182 -0.80 17.61 6.55
C LYS A 182 -0.54 16.76 5.32
N LEU A 183 -1.57 16.12 4.77
CA LEU A 183 -1.44 15.32 3.55
C LEU A 183 -1.33 16.21 2.31
N PHE A 184 -2.07 17.33 2.27
CA PHE A 184 -1.96 18.29 1.18
C PHE A 184 -0.56 18.91 1.09
N ALA A 185 0.05 19.25 2.23
CA ALA A 185 1.37 19.85 2.28
C ALA A 185 2.49 18.95 1.72
N ALA A 186 2.29 17.63 1.72
CA ALA A 186 3.23 16.64 1.19
C ALA A 186 3.01 16.30 -0.30
N LEU A 187 2.05 16.95 -0.97
CA LEU A 187 1.77 16.69 -2.40
C LEU A 187 2.86 17.25 -3.32
N SER A 188 3.23 16.45 -4.31
CA SER A 188 4.07 16.86 -5.44
C SER A 188 3.22 17.54 -6.53
N GLY A 189 2.75 18.75 -6.25
CA GLY A 189 2.02 19.57 -7.21
C GLY A 189 2.03 21.02 -6.76
N GLY A 190 2.32 21.96 -7.67
CA GLY A 190 2.37 23.38 -7.32
C GLY A 190 1.08 23.81 -6.62
N ALA A 191 1.21 24.41 -5.44
CA ALA A 191 0.07 24.92 -4.69
C ALA A 191 -0.28 26.32 -5.21
N TYR A 192 -1.44 26.43 -5.86
CA TYR A 192 -1.94 27.72 -6.34
C TYR A 192 -3.08 28.19 -5.44
N LEU A 193 -3.03 29.46 -5.05
CA LEU A 193 -4.12 30.10 -4.33
C LEU A 193 -5.32 30.24 -5.28
N ASN A 194 -6.49 29.78 -4.84
CA ASN A 194 -7.76 30.05 -5.50
C ASN A 194 -8.39 31.31 -4.88
N PRO A 195 -8.34 32.48 -5.55
CA PRO A 195 -8.71 33.76 -4.94
C PRO A 195 -10.19 33.84 -4.56
N GLY A 196 -11.04 33.01 -5.17
CA GLY A 196 -12.48 32.99 -4.92
C GLY A 196 -12.92 32.22 -3.67
N HIS A 197 -12.05 31.39 -3.08
CA HIS A 197 -12.47 30.37 -2.10
C HIS A 197 -11.52 30.14 -0.90
N PHE A 198 -10.58 31.04 -0.59
CA PHE A 198 -9.59 30.85 0.50
C PHE A 198 -9.03 29.41 0.56
N SER A 199 -8.73 28.85 -0.61
CA SER A 199 -8.30 27.45 -0.77
C SER A 199 -7.03 27.39 -1.62
N PHE A 200 -6.28 26.32 -1.43
CA PHE A 200 -5.15 25.98 -2.27
C PHE A 200 -5.46 24.71 -3.05
N ASP A 201 -5.07 24.70 -4.31
CA ASP A 201 -5.24 23.57 -5.20
C ASP A 201 -3.87 23.04 -5.64
N ALA A 202 -3.74 21.72 -5.65
CA ALA A 202 -2.65 21.00 -6.31
C ALA A 202 -3.22 20.35 -7.58
N VAL A 203 -2.62 20.62 -8.74
CA VAL A 203 -3.18 20.30 -10.06
C VAL A 203 -2.33 19.25 -10.78
N TYR A 204 -2.99 18.31 -11.44
CA TYR A 204 -2.39 17.17 -12.14
C TYR A 204 -3.04 16.96 -13.52
N LEU A 205 -2.27 16.44 -14.48
CA LEU A 205 -2.72 16.23 -15.87
C LEU A 205 -3.65 15.02 -16.04
N THR A 206 -3.58 14.04 -15.13
CA THR A 206 -4.42 12.84 -15.19
C THR A 206 -4.94 12.48 -13.81
N ARG A 207 -6.08 11.78 -13.78
CA ARG A 207 -6.64 11.24 -12.53
C ARG A 207 -5.65 10.34 -11.82
N GLN A 208 -4.94 9.51 -12.58
CA GLN A 208 -3.96 8.56 -12.06
C GLN A 208 -2.78 9.28 -11.41
N ALA A 209 -2.23 10.31 -12.06
CA ALA A 209 -1.16 11.11 -11.49
C ALA A 209 -1.58 11.78 -10.17
N ALA A 210 -2.82 12.27 -10.07
CA ALA A 210 -3.33 12.82 -8.82
C ALA A 210 -3.43 11.75 -7.71
N ILE A 211 -3.89 10.54 -8.02
CA ILE A 211 -3.98 9.44 -7.05
C ILE A 211 -2.59 9.00 -6.59
N GLU A 212 -1.63 8.86 -7.51
CA GLU A 212 -0.25 8.49 -7.20
C GLU A 212 0.45 9.56 -6.36
N ALA A 213 0.19 10.84 -6.64
CA ALA A 213 0.70 11.94 -5.83
C ALA A 213 0.15 11.89 -4.40
N LEU A 214 -1.14 11.56 -4.21
CA LEU A 214 -1.71 11.40 -2.87
C LEU A 214 -1.08 10.19 -2.13
N SER A 215 -0.89 9.06 -2.80
CA SER A 215 -0.20 7.90 -2.21
C SER A 215 1.22 8.27 -1.79
N THR A 216 1.96 8.98 -2.65
CA THR A 216 3.33 9.46 -2.37
C THR A 216 3.35 10.40 -1.17
N ALA A 217 2.44 11.38 -1.13
CA ALA A 217 2.29 12.31 -0.01
C ALA A 217 1.96 11.60 1.31
N CYS A 218 1.13 10.55 1.27
CA CYS A 218 0.80 9.73 2.44
C CYS A 218 2.02 9.01 3.00
N LEU A 219 2.90 8.49 2.14
CA LEU A 219 4.14 7.83 2.52
C LEU A 219 5.17 8.83 3.07
N ALA A 220 5.38 9.96 2.39
CA ALA A 220 6.25 11.04 2.84
C ALA A 220 5.82 11.55 4.24
N TYR A 221 4.53 11.82 4.41
CA TYR A 221 3.94 12.19 5.70
C TYR A 221 4.23 11.16 6.80
N ALA A 222 4.07 9.87 6.51
CA ALA A 222 4.29 8.81 7.48
C ALA A 222 5.78 8.64 7.85
N ARG A 223 6.69 8.92 6.90
CA ARG A 223 8.14 8.86 7.09
C ARG A 223 8.74 10.14 7.69
N GLY A 224 7.96 11.23 7.73
CA GLY A 224 8.39 12.52 8.25
C GLY A 224 9.28 13.31 7.27
N GLU A 225 9.09 13.08 5.98
CA GLU A 225 9.73 13.78 4.86
C GLU A 225 9.03 15.11 4.51
#